data_AF-A0A2P9F8F6-F1
#
_entry.id   AF-A0A2P9F8F6-F1
#
_cell.length_a   1.000
_cell.length_b   1.000
_cell.length_c   1.000
_cell.angle_alpha   90.00
_cell.angle_beta   90.00
_cell.angle_gamma   90.00
#
_symmetry.space_group_name_H-M   'P 1'
#
loop_
_entity.id
_entity.type
_entity.pdbx_description
1 polymer ?
#
loop_
_entity_poly.entity_id
_entity_poly.type
_entity_poly.pdbx_seq_one_letter_code
_entity_poly.pdbx_strand_id
1 'polypeptide(L)'
;MAFAAAAFATAFTVQGASPAHAASPYDGADPAATGCASNAKTLASAPLYLPGTTSQVGTIEMRYSNTCLTQWIRVQSDRTRCSGDPCRNKAEITRPAGADGPALTVGRGNVAAGEPYQWSLMVYTPNTRSCGTGSADTGNNTGYPYGEWGRQICG
;
A
#
# COMPACT_ATOMS: atom_id res chain seq x y z
N MET A 1 66.67 -27.45 18.44
CA MET A 1 65.30 -27.94 18.11
C MET A 1 64.44 -26.69 17.91
N ALA A 2 63.89 -26.51 16.72
CA ALA A 2 63.10 -25.35 16.33
C ALA A 2 61.70 -25.82 15.96
N PHE A 3 60.63 -25.16 16.43
CA PHE A 3 59.29 -25.06 15.82
C PHE A 3 58.60 -23.84 16.45
N ALA A 4 58.56 -22.69 15.76
CA ALA A 4 57.59 -22.27 14.75
C ALA A 4 56.39 -21.52 15.37
N ALA A 5 56.40 -20.20 15.20
CA ALA A 5 55.31 -19.30 15.57
C ALA A 5 54.17 -19.43 14.53
N ALA A 6 52.93 -19.57 15.01
CA ALA A 6 51.74 -19.52 14.17
C ALA A 6 50.83 -18.39 14.65
N ALA A 7 50.92 -17.24 13.98
CA ALA A 7 49.96 -16.14 14.14
C ALA A 7 48.72 -16.47 13.28
N PHE A 8 47.59 -16.73 13.94
CA PHE A 8 46.29 -16.83 13.27
C PHE A 8 45.74 -15.42 13.03
N ALA A 9 45.84 -14.96 11.78
CA ALA A 9 45.16 -13.76 11.33
C ALA A 9 43.68 -14.09 11.04
N THR A 10 42.78 -13.69 11.94
CA THR A 10 41.34 -13.73 11.71
C THR A 10 40.96 -12.65 10.70
N ALA A 11 40.68 -13.06 9.46
CA ALA A 11 40.12 -12.19 8.43
C ALA A 11 38.69 -11.78 8.84
N PHE A 12 38.52 -10.53 9.25
CA PHE A 12 37.22 -9.90 9.44
C PHE A 12 36.62 -9.63 8.05
N THR A 13 35.71 -10.48 7.59
CA THR A 13 34.93 -10.21 6.39
C THR A 13 33.93 -9.10 6.73
N VAL A 14 34.22 -7.87 6.30
CA VAL A 14 33.28 -6.76 6.32
C VAL A 14 32.14 -7.10 5.36
N GLN A 15 31.06 -7.68 5.87
CA GLN A 15 29.80 -7.76 5.16
C GLN A 15 29.36 -6.33 4.87
N GLY A 16 29.42 -5.94 3.60
CA GLY A 16 29.01 -4.62 3.13
C GLY A 16 27.60 -4.33 3.63
N ALA A 17 27.48 -3.36 4.53
CA ALA A 17 26.20 -2.77 4.84
C ALA A 17 25.69 -2.13 3.56
N SER A 18 24.60 -2.67 3.01
CA SER A 18 23.86 -2.01 1.94
C SER A 18 23.58 -0.57 2.37
N PRO A 19 23.67 0.43 1.49
CA PRO A 19 23.34 1.80 1.85
C PRO A 19 21.92 1.80 2.44
N ALA A 20 21.79 2.28 3.68
CA ALA A 20 20.49 2.49 4.28
C ALA A 20 19.79 3.58 3.47
N HIS A 21 18.87 3.20 2.58
CA HIS A 21 18.01 4.16 1.89
C HIS A 21 17.17 4.86 2.96
N ALA A 22 17.37 6.16 3.13
CA ALA A 22 16.51 6.96 3.99
C ALA A 22 15.08 6.86 3.45
N ALA A 23 14.14 6.47 4.32
CA ALA A 23 12.73 6.44 3.96
C ALA A 23 12.28 7.83 3.51
N SER A 24 11.50 7.90 2.43
CA SER A 24 10.93 9.17 1.97
C SER A 24 10.03 9.74 3.07
N PRO A 25 9.98 11.06 3.30
CA PRO A 25 9.09 11.67 4.30
C PRO A 25 7.60 11.41 4.02
N TYR A 26 7.26 10.96 2.80
CA TYR A 26 5.90 10.60 2.42
C TYR A 26 5.57 9.12 2.61
N ASP A 27 6.57 8.26 2.83
CA ASP A 27 6.33 6.84 3.09
C ASP A 27 5.54 6.70 4.40
N GLY A 28 4.36 6.06 4.32
CA GLY A 28 3.46 5.90 5.46
C GLY A 28 2.69 7.17 5.86
N ALA A 29 2.81 8.28 5.11
CA ALA A 29 2.07 9.49 5.41
C ALA A 29 0.63 9.44 4.86
N ASP A 30 -0.27 10.22 5.49
CA ASP A 30 -1.65 10.36 5.02
C ASP A 30 -1.72 11.33 3.81
N PRO A 31 -2.30 10.93 2.66
CA PRO A 31 -2.34 11.75 1.45
C PRO A 31 -3.17 13.02 1.58
N ALA A 32 -4.20 13.05 2.44
CA ALA A 32 -4.99 14.24 2.69
C ALA A 32 -4.27 15.19 3.66
N ALA A 33 -3.68 14.68 4.74
CA ALA A 33 -2.96 15.48 5.72
C ALA A 33 -1.71 16.17 5.13
N THR A 34 -1.08 15.55 4.14
CA THR A 34 0.10 16.09 3.44
C THR A 34 -0.25 16.98 2.24
N GLY A 35 -1.52 17.07 1.86
CA GLY A 35 -1.97 17.79 0.67
C GLY A 35 -1.69 17.08 -0.65
N CYS A 36 -1.05 15.91 -0.65
CA CYS A 36 -0.73 15.13 -1.86
C CYS A 36 -1.96 14.68 -2.63
N ALA A 37 -3.11 14.54 -1.96
CA ALA A 37 -4.39 14.16 -2.57
C ALA A 37 -5.00 15.23 -3.49
N SER A 38 -4.65 16.51 -3.31
CA SER A 38 -5.33 17.65 -3.96
C SER A 38 -5.31 17.62 -5.49
N ASN A 39 -4.18 17.18 -6.09
CA ASN A 39 -3.99 17.08 -7.55
C ASN A 39 -3.69 15.64 -7.98
N ALA A 40 -4.14 14.66 -7.21
CA ALA A 40 -3.89 13.27 -7.52
C ALA A 40 -4.70 12.80 -8.74
N LYS A 41 -4.09 11.97 -9.59
CA LYS A 41 -4.75 11.30 -10.70
C LYS A 41 -4.97 9.82 -10.40
N THR A 42 -5.93 9.20 -11.07
CA THR A 42 -6.13 7.73 -11.00
C THR A 42 -5.24 7.07 -12.06
N LEU A 43 -4.37 6.14 -11.63
CA LEU A 43 -3.51 5.35 -12.53
C LEU A 43 -4.20 4.07 -12.99
N ALA A 44 -4.93 3.41 -12.08
CA ALA A 44 -5.77 2.26 -12.39
C ALA A 44 -6.98 2.25 -11.47
N SER A 45 -8.04 1.58 -11.89
CA SER A 45 -9.24 1.34 -11.11
C SER A 45 -9.80 -0.05 -11.36
N ALA A 46 -10.56 -0.56 -10.40
CA ALA A 46 -11.31 -1.81 -10.54
C ALA A 46 -12.61 -1.75 -9.74
N PRO A 47 -13.68 -2.43 -10.19
CA PRO A 47 -14.87 -2.63 -9.39
C PRO A 47 -14.57 -3.57 -8.20
N LEU A 48 -15.25 -3.31 -7.07
CA LEU A 48 -15.30 -4.23 -5.94
C LEU A 48 -16.56 -5.07 -6.05
N TYR A 49 -16.43 -6.38 -6.25
CA TYR A 49 -17.55 -7.32 -6.31
C TYR A 49 -17.62 -8.17 -5.06
N LEU A 50 -18.83 -8.60 -4.69
CA LEU A 50 -18.98 -9.69 -3.72
C LEU A 50 -18.46 -11.01 -4.33
N PRO A 51 -17.70 -11.83 -3.57
CA PRO A 51 -17.16 -13.09 -4.06
C PRO A 51 -18.19 -14.00 -4.71
N GLY A 52 -17.86 -14.54 -5.89
CA GLY A 52 -18.73 -15.46 -6.62
C GLY A 52 -19.98 -14.81 -7.24
N THR A 53 -20.06 -13.48 -7.28
CA THR A 53 -21.19 -12.74 -7.86
C THR A 53 -20.71 -11.62 -8.79
N THR A 54 -21.65 -11.01 -9.52
CA THR A 54 -21.43 -9.78 -10.30
C THR A 54 -21.91 -8.52 -9.56
N SER A 55 -22.28 -8.64 -8.29
CA SER A 55 -22.82 -7.54 -7.48
C SER A 55 -21.70 -6.59 -7.07
N GLN A 56 -21.65 -5.40 -7.70
CA GLN A 56 -20.72 -4.35 -7.35
C GLN A 56 -21.13 -3.67 -6.04
N VAL A 57 -20.16 -3.37 -5.18
CA VAL A 57 -20.38 -2.74 -3.87
C VAL A 57 -19.45 -1.56 -3.61
N GLY A 58 -18.66 -1.20 -4.62
CA GLY A 58 -17.74 -0.09 -4.58
C GLY A 58 -16.74 -0.10 -5.72
N THR A 59 -15.74 0.76 -5.61
CA THR A 59 -14.63 0.91 -6.56
C THR A 59 -13.33 1.07 -5.78
N ILE A 60 -12.28 0.44 -6.27
CA ILE A 60 -10.91 0.67 -5.83
C ILE A 60 -10.16 1.45 -6.91
N GLU A 61 -9.38 2.43 -6.49
CA GLU A 61 -8.55 3.25 -7.36
C GLU A 61 -7.16 3.33 -6.79
N MET A 62 -6.18 3.33 -7.67
CA MET A 62 -4.82 3.67 -7.32
C MET A 62 -4.54 5.09 -7.77
N ARG A 63 -4.17 5.90 -6.79
CA ARG A 63 -4.02 7.34 -6.92
C ARG A 63 -2.53 7.67 -6.96
N TYR A 64 -2.17 8.68 -7.72
CA TYR A 64 -0.80 9.17 -7.81
C TYR A 64 -0.74 10.69 -7.77
N SER A 65 0.17 11.23 -6.97
CA SER A 65 0.47 12.66 -6.94
C SER A 65 1.74 12.96 -7.73
N ASN A 66 1.64 13.76 -8.77
CA ASN A 66 2.83 14.26 -9.49
C ASN A 66 3.64 15.26 -8.65
N THR A 67 3.06 15.85 -7.60
CA THR A 67 3.73 16.80 -6.70
C THR A 67 4.52 16.07 -5.62
N CYS A 68 3.94 15.04 -5.00
CA CYS A 68 4.60 14.28 -3.94
C CYS A 68 5.33 13.03 -4.45
N LEU A 69 5.15 12.69 -5.73
CA LEU A 69 5.68 11.49 -6.38
C LEU A 69 5.32 10.21 -5.62
N THR A 70 4.09 10.14 -5.11
CA THR A 70 3.60 9.05 -4.27
C THR A 70 2.38 8.37 -4.87
N GLN A 71 2.25 7.08 -4.59
CA GLN A 71 1.08 6.26 -4.91
C GLN A 71 0.35 5.85 -3.61
N TRP A 72 -0.96 5.66 -3.70
CA TRP A 72 -1.79 5.05 -2.64
C TRP A 72 -3.07 4.47 -3.23
N ILE A 73 -3.76 3.63 -2.46
CA ILE A 73 -5.09 3.11 -2.81
C ILE A 73 -6.17 4.01 -2.23
N ARG A 74 -7.24 4.22 -2.99
CA ARG A 74 -8.52 4.79 -2.55
C ARG A 74 -9.62 3.75 -2.76
N VAL A 75 -10.38 3.44 -1.72
CA VAL A 75 -11.57 2.58 -1.76
C VAL A 75 -12.80 3.43 -1.54
N GLN A 76 -13.70 3.41 -2.49
CA GLN A 76 -15.02 4.03 -2.41
C GLN A 76 -16.06 2.93 -2.30
N SER A 77 -16.92 2.99 -1.28
CA SER A 77 -17.99 2.01 -1.06
C SER A 77 -19.34 2.63 -1.34
N ASP A 78 -20.25 1.84 -1.89
CA ASP A 78 -21.61 2.30 -2.20
C ASP A 78 -22.50 2.35 -0.95
N ARG A 79 -22.03 1.75 0.15
CA ARG A 79 -22.68 1.77 1.47
C ARG A 79 -21.77 2.36 2.53
N THR A 80 -22.36 3.18 3.39
CA THR A 80 -21.70 3.78 4.56
C THR A 80 -22.24 3.26 5.88
N ARG A 81 -23.41 2.59 5.90
CA ARG A 81 -24.01 2.00 7.09
C ARG A 81 -24.30 0.50 6.92
N CYS A 82 -23.88 -0.27 7.91
CA CYS A 82 -23.92 -1.72 7.99
C CYS A 82 -24.51 -2.11 9.35
N SER A 83 -25.74 -2.61 9.38
CA SER A 83 -26.43 -3.08 10.59
C SER A 83 -26.48 -2.07 11.76
N GLY A 84 -26.65 -0.77 11.44
CA GLY A 84 -26.72 0.31 12.42
C GLY A 84 -25.40 1.04 12.67
N ASP A 85 -24.27 0.40 12.37
CA ASP A 85 -22.92 0.96 12.48
C ASP A 85 -22.36 1.42 11.13
N PRO A 86 -21.29 2.23 11.10
CA PRO A 86 -20.58 2.50 9.86
C PRO A 86 -19.97 1.22 9.26
N CYS A 87 -20.18 1.00 7.97
CA CYS A 87 -19.48 -0.07 7.25
C CYS A 87 -17.97 0.13 7.35
N ARG A 88 -17.16 -0.92 7.23
CA ARG A 88 -15.69 -0.77 7.31
C ARG A 88 -15.00 -1.07 5.99
N ASN A 89 -14.07 -0.20 5.61
CA ASN A 89 -13.23 -0.42 4.44
C ASN A 89 -11.79 -0.73 4.86
N LYS A 90 -11.06 -1.40 3.98
CA LYS A 90 -9.60 -1.56 4.07
C LYS A 90 -8.94 -1.11 2.77
N ALA A 91 -7.74 -0.55 2.87
CA ALA A 91 -6.92 -0.20 1.71
C ALA A 91 -5.45 -0.36 2.06
N GLU A 92 -4.68 -0.97 1.16
CA GLU A 92 -3.26 -1.26 1.34
C GLU A 92 -2.53 -1.11 0.01
N ILE A 93 -1.31 -0.60 0.06
CA ILE A 93 -0.42 -0.48 -1.09
C ILE A 93 0.96 -1.04 -0.74
N THR A 94 1.58 -1.70 -1.72
CA THR A 94 2.90 -2.31 -1.65
C THR A 94 3.77 -1.77 -2.78
N ARG A 95 4.87 -1.13 -2.40
CA ARG A 95 5.99 -0.81 -3.29
C ARG A 95 7.02 -1.94 -3.23
N PRO A 96 7.52 -2.45 -4.38
CA PRO A 96 8.64 -3.40 -4.38
C PRO A 96 9.96 -2.73 -3.97
N ALA A 97 10.97 -3.51 -3.59
CA ALA A 97 12.31 -2.97 -3.38
C ALA A 97 12.91 -2.48 -4.70
N GLY A 98 13.64 -1.37 -4.69
CA GLY A 98 14.28 -0.83 -5.89
C GLY A 98 14.89 0.55 -5.68
N ALA A 99 14.94 1.34 -6.75
CA ALA A 99 15.53 2.69 -6.75
C ALA A 99 14.88 3.63 -5.72
N ASP A 100 13.60 3.42 -5.40
CA ASP A 100 12.83 4.27 -4.50
C ASP A 100 12.92 3.84 -3.02
N GLY A 101 13.68 2.79 -2.71
CA GLY A 101 13.86 2.29 -1.35
C GLY A 101 13.57 0.79 -1.19
N PRO A 102 13.55 0.30 0.06
CA PRO A 102 13.17 -1.07 0.35
C PRO A 102 11.68 -1.31 0.02
N ALA A 103 11.33 -2.59 -0.08
CA ALA A 103 9.94 -3.01 -0.21
C ALA A 103 9.15 -2.47 1.00
N LEU A 104 8.00 -1.87 0.73
CA LEU A 104 7.18 -1.21 1.73
C LEU A 104 5.72 -1.50 1.46
N THR A 105 5.06 -2.12 2.44
CA THR A 105 3.60 -2.28 2.47
C THR A 105 3.04 -1.38 3.54
N VAL A 106 2.13 -0.48 3.17
CA VAL A 106 1.42 0.37 4.10
C VAL A 106 -0.06 0.40 3.77
N GLY A 107 -0.87 0.43 4.82
CA GLY A 107 -2.31 0.40 4.69
C GLY A 107 -2.99 1.21 5.77
N ARG A 108 -4.27 1.44 5.55
CA ARG A 108 -5.18 1.90 6.59
C ARG A 108 -6.22 0.80 6.76
N GLY A 109 -6.29 0.28 7.98
CA GLY A 109 -7.13 -0.86 8.35
C GLY A 109 -8.62 -0.54 8.33
N ASN A 110 -9.40 -1.36 9.03
CA ASN A 110 -10.86 -1.33 9.09
C ASN A 110 -11.41 0.01 9.65
N VAL A 111 -11.57 1.01 8.79
CA VAL A 111 -12.11 2.34 9.15
C VAL A 111 -13.50 2.54 8.58
N ALA A 112 -14.30 3.38 9.25
CA ALA A 112 -15.67 3.67 8.86
C ALA A 112 -15.78 4.24 7.44
N ALA A 113 -16.63 3.63 6.61
CA ALA A 113 -17.12 4.14 5.34
C ALA A 113 -18.13 5.25 5.67
N GLY A 114 -17.81 6.50 5.38
CA GLY A 114 -18.63 7.64 5.82
C GLY A 114 -17.98 8.99 5.55
N GLU A 115 -16.65 9.03 5.63
CA GLU A 115 -15.86 9.97 4.83
C GLU A 115 -15.93 9.44 3.39
N PRO A 116 -16.18 10.28 2.35
CA PRO A 116 -16.72 9.86 1.04
C PRO A 116 -15.90 8.79 0.29
N TYR A 117 -14.71 8.46 0.79
CA TYR A 117 -13.83 7.39 0.34
C TYR A 117 -12.78 7.13 1.43
N GLN A 118 -12.26 5.91 1.50
CA GLN A 118 -11.12 5.52 2.32
C GLN A 118 -9.84 5.55 1.49
N TRP A 119 -8.68 5.81 2.09
CA TRP A 119 -7.39 5.61 1.44
C TRP A 119 -6.40 4.82 2.29
N SER A 120 -5.43 4.17 1.65
CA SER A 120 -4.22 3.69 2.29
C SER A 120 -3.30 4.86 2.64
N LEU A 121 -2.23 4.57 3.37
CA LEU A 121 -1.10 5.49 3.47
C LEU A 121 -0.33 5.51 2.14
N MET A 122 0.54 6.50 1.97
CA MET A 122 1.30 6.70 0.75
C MET A 122 2.62 5.92 0.70
N VAL A 123 3.05 5.59 -0.52
CA VAL A 123 4.41 5.12 -0.82
C VAL A 123 5.04 6.01 -1.89
N TYR A 124 6.26 6.46 -1.64
CA TYR A 124 7.05 7.27 -2.57
C TYR A 124 7.56 6.40 -3.73
N THR A 125 7.23 6.79 -4.96
CA THR A 125 7.31 5.94 -6.17
C THR A 125 7.62 6.75 -7.44
N PRO A 126 8.69 7.56 -7.49
CA PRO A 126 9.06 8.26 -8.73
C PRO A 126 9.58 7.33 -9.83
N ASN A 127 10.17 6.17 -9.48
CA ASN A 127 10.80 5.26 -10.45
C ASN A 127 10.23 3.84 -10.44
N THR A 128 9.41 3.51 -9.45
CA THR A 128 8.84 2.17 -9.24
C THR A 128 7.32 2.20 -9.35
N ARG A 129 6.75 1.10 -9.86
CA ARG A 129 5.31 0.87 -9.84
C ARG A 129 4.93 0.14 -8.56
N SER A 130 3.82 0.53 -7.94
CA SER A 130 3.26 -0.20 -6.81
C SER A 130 2.00 -0.94 -7.19
N CYS A 131 1.67 -1.93 -6.37
CA CYS A 131 0.42 -2.66 -6.44
C CYS A 131 -0.31 -2.51 -5.10
N GLY A 132 -1.63 -2.45 -5.13
CA GLY A 132 -2.41 -2.34 -3.90
C GLY A 132 -3.74 -3.05 -4.00
N THR A 133 -4.33 -3.29 -2.84
CA THR A 133 -5.63 -3.95 -2.69
C THR A 133 -6.48 -3.24 -1.65
N GLY A 134 -7.70 -3.68 -1.51
CA GLY A 134 -8.65 -3.11 -0.57
C GLY A 134 -9.94 -3.90 -0.53
N SER A 135 -10.83 -3.50 0.36
CA SER A 135 -12.11 -4.17 0.53
C SER A 135 -13.18 -3.21 1.04
N ALA A 136 -14.42 -3.48 0.65
CA ALA A 136 -15.60 -2.74 1.08
C ALA A 136 -16.57 -3.66 1.82
N ASP A 137 -16.82 -3.39 3.10
CA ASP A 137 -17.82 -4.11 3.88
C ASP A 137 -19.25 -3.67 3.50
N THR A 138 -20.17 -4.64 3.47
CA THR A 138 -21.60 -4.44 3.21
C THR A 138 -22.48 -4.87 4.39
N GLY A 139 -21.86 -5.29 5.50
CA GLY A 139 -22.47 -5.66 6.78
C GLY A 139 -22.63 -7.16 6.93
N ASN A 140 -22.96 -7.84 5.82
CA ASN A 140 -23.08 -9.29 5.78
C ASN A 140 -21.99 -9.96 4.92
N ASN A 141 -21.40 -9.20 3.99
CA ASN A 141 -20.37 -9.67 3.06
C ASN A 141 -19.35 -8.57 2.82
N THR A 142 -18.22 -8.92 2.20
CA THR A 142 -17.16 -7.98 1.83
C THR A 142 -16.88 -8.06 0.33
N GLY A 143 -16.78 -6.91 -0.33
CA GLY A 143 -16.38 -6.80 -1.72
C GLY A 143 -14.86 -6.69 -1.89
N TYR A 144 -14.33 -7.31 -2.94
CA TYR A 144 -12.91 -7.31 -3.28
C TYR A 144 -12.70 -6.94 -4.75
N PRO A 145 -11.49 -6.52 -5.16
CA PRO A 145 -11.21 -6.20 -6.55
C PRO A 145 -11.52 -7.40 -7.44
N TYR A 146 -12.41 -7.21 -8.41
CA TYR A 146 -12.91 -8.29 -9.28
C TYR A 146 -13.60 -9.46 -8.55
N GLY A 147 -13.96 -9.31 -7.27
CA GLY A 147 -14.55 -10.37 -6.45
C GLY A 147 -13.54 -11.40 -5.92
N GLU A 148 -12.24 -11.16 -6.12
CA GLU A 148 -11.17 -12.07 -5.71
C GLU A 148 -10.45 -11.55 -4.47
N TRP A 149 -10.37 -12.38 -3.43
CA TRP A 149 -9.67 -12.01 -2.19
C TRP A 149 -8.18 -11.76 -2.46
N GLY A 150 -7.65 -10.64 -1.96
CA GLY A 150 -6.24 -10.27 -2.09
C GLY A 150 -5.83 -9.81 -3.49
N ARG A 151 -6.75 -9.75 -4.46
CA ARG A 151 -6.46 -9.28 -5.81
C ARG A 151 -5.99 -7.83 -5.78
N GLN A 152 -4.89 -7.54 -6.47
CA GLN A 152 -4.29 -6.22 -6.52
C GLN A 152 -4.57 -5.50 -7.84
N ILE A 153 -4.54 -4.17 -7.79
CA ILE A 153 -4.41 -3.27 -8.95
C ILE A 153 -3.01 -2.63 -8.92
N CYS A 154 -2.37 -2.47 -10.08
CA CYS A 154 -0.97 -2.02 -10.19
C CYS A 154 -0.80 -0.92 -11.23
N GLY A 155 0.12 0.03 -11.00
CA GLY A 155 0.16 1.33 -11.71
C GLY A 155 1.54 1.86 -11.96
#